data_AF-A0A651DST3-F1
#
_entry.id   AF-A0A651DST3-F1
#
_cell.length_a   1.000
_cell.length_b   1.000
_cell.length_c   1.000
_cell.angle_alpha   90.00
_cell.angle_beta   90.00
_cell.angle_gamma   90.00
#
_symmetry.space_group_name_H-M   'P 1'
#
loop_
_entity.id
_entity.type
_entity.pdbx_description
1 polymer ?
#
loop_
_entity_poly.entity_id
_entity_poly.type
_entity_poly.pdbx_seq_one_letter_code
_entity_poly.pdbx_strand_id
1 'polypeptide(L)'
;MSIARLLSAIVAIILALGMIFLGGWYFTAGFGIIVYLGLQEYFQLARAKGIAPAAKTTLIASLTMLVVATLSSELADAVMPVAGTMICFYLLFQPKFATIADIATSVLGLFYGGYLPSYWVRLRSLESNAASLPFWGDWPQNGWALEDLPLGLTLTLVTFACIWAADIGAYVFGKLYGKTRLSDLSPKKTVEGAVFGITGSVLVAIAGARLLEFPAFWLTGIALGLLIGVASLMGDLTESMMKRDAGVKDSGQLIPGHGGILDRTDSYVFTAPLVYHFVTLLLPMLGYTR
;
A
#
# COMPACT_ATOMS: atom_id res chain seq x y z
N MET A 1 -7.54 22.02 -14.36
CA MET A 1 -6.52 21.49 -13.44
C MET A 1 -5.38 22.51 -13.42
N SER A 2 -4.90 22.96 -12.25
CA SER A 2 -3.80 23.93 -12.22
C SER A 2 -2.48 23.27 -12.63
N ILE A 3 -1.58 24.01 -13.28
CA ILE A 3 -0.27 23.51 -13.76
C ILE A 3 0.53 22.88 -12.61
N ALA A 4 0.48 23.51 -11.42
CA ALA A 4 1.11 22.98 -10.21
C ALA A 4 0.65 21.57 -9.85
N ARG A 5 -0.65 21.25 -10.05
CA ARG A 5 -1.17 19.92 -9.76
C ARG A 5 -0.72 18.86 -10.77
N LEU A 6 -0.56 19.25 -12.03
CA LEU A 6 -0.07 18.35 -13.06
C LEU A 6 1.40 17.99 -12.81
N LEU A 7 2.22 19.01 -12.51
CA LEU A 7 3.65 18.81 -12.23
C LEU A 7 3.88 17.92 -11.01
N SER A 8 3.16 18.14 -9.91
CA SER A 8 3.30 17.30 -8.71
C SER A 8 2.90 15.84 -8.97
N ALA A 9 1.86 15.60 -9.78
CA ALA A 9 1.46 14.24 -10.14
C ALA A 9 2.51 13.54 -11.01
N ILE A 10 3.08 14.25 -12.00
CA ILE A 10 4.16 13.71 -12.86
C ILE A 10 5.39 13.36 -12.01
N VAL A 11 5.81 14.26 -11.11
CA VAL A 11 6.95 14.01 -10.21
C VAL A 11 6.68 12.81 -9.31
N ALA A 12 5.48 12.68 -8.74
CA ALA A 12 5.11 11.54 -7.91
C ALA A 12 5.16 10.22 -8.69
N ILE A 13 4.67 10.19 -9.93
CA ILE A 13 4.73 8.99 -10.79
C ILE A 13 6.18 8.63 -11.14
N ILE A 14 7.01 9.61 -11.49
CA ILE A 14 8.43 9.38 -11.79
C ILE A 14 9.15 8.82 -10.57
N LEU A 15 8.91 9.38 -9.38
CA LEU A 15 9.48 8.88 -8.13
C LEU A 15 8.98 7.46 -7.83
N ALA A 16 7.68 7.21 -7.94
CA ALA A 16 7.08 5.89 -7.68
C ALA A 16 7.67 4.82 -8.61
N LEU A 17 7.67 5.07 -9.92
CA LEU A 17 8.26 4.16 -10.91
C LEU A 17 9.77 4.00 -10.67
N GLY A 18 10.50 5.09 -10.44
CA GLY A 18 11.93 5.06 -10.14
C GLY A 18 12.26 4.17 -8.94
N MET A 19 11.50 4.29 -7.83
CA MET A 19 11.67 3.44 -6.65
C MET A 19 11.36 1.97 -6.95
N ILE A 20 10.29 1.70 -7.71
CA ILE A 20 9.91 0.33 -8.10
C ILE A 20 11.01 -0.33 -8.93
N PHE A 21 11.54 0.39 -9.93
CA PHE A 21 12.62 -0.11 -10.80
C PHE A 21 13.94 -0.33 -10.04
N LEU A 22 14.35 0.61 -9.18
CA LEU A 22 15.59 0.50 -8.39
C LEU A 22 15.56 -0.69 -7.41
N GLY A 23 14.40 -0.95 -6.78
CA GLY A 23 14.25 -2.11 -5.89
C GLY A 23 15.11 -2.08 -4.62
N GLY A 24 15.16 -3.20 -3.91
CA GLY A 24 16.03 -3.42 -2.75
C GLY A 24 15.95 -2.33 -1.67
N TRP A 25 17.11 -1.84 -1.22
CA TRP A 25 17.20 -0.78 -0.21
C TRP A 25 16.62 0.56 -0.69
N TYR A 26 16.65 0.87 -1.98
CA TYR A 26 16.06 2.11 -2.51
C TYR A 26 14.54 2.08 -2.41
N PHE A 27 13.93 0.96 -2.77
CA PHE A 27 12.50 0.76 -2.61
C PHE A 27 12.10 0.78 -1.12
N THR A 28 12.88 0.12 -0.27
CA THR A 28 12.68 0.11 1.19
C THR A 28 12.77 1.53 1.78
N ALA A 29 13.78 2.31 1.40
CA ALA A 29 13.97 3.67 1.88
C ALA A 29 12.82 4.59 1.41
N GLY A 30 12.44 4.46 0.14
CA GLY A 30 11.31 5.17 -0.45
C GLY A 30 9.98 4.89 0.26
N PHE A 31 9.66 3.61 0.46
CA PHE A 31 8.50 3.21 1.26
C PHE A 31 8.63 3.63 2.72
N GLY A 32 9.83 3.65 3.28
CA GLY A 32 10.10 4.16 4.63
C GLY A 32 9.73 5.64 4.77
N ILE A 33 10.01 6.47 3.76
CA ILE A 33 9.58 7.87 3.73
C ILE A 33 8.05 7.96 3.65
N ILE A 34 7.42 7.17 2.79
CA ILE A 34 5.95 7.12 2.66
C ILE A 34 5.30 6.72 3.99
N VAL A 35 5.77 5.65 4.61
CA VAL A 35 5.30 5.15 5.91
C VAL A 35 5.51 6.18 7.01
N TYR A 36 6.68 6.81 7.07
CA TYR A 36 6.98 7.86 8.04
C TYR A 36 5.97 9.01 7.94
N LEU A 37 5.76 9.55 6.75
CA LEU A 37 4.86 10.68 6.52
C LEU A 37 3.39 10.29 6.75
N GLY A 38 2.97 9.12 6.26
CA GLY A 38 1.61 8.60 6.47
C GLY A 38 1.29 8.36 7.94
N LEU A 39 2.23 7.81 8.71
CA LEU A 39 2.07 7.64 10.16
C LEU A 39 2.00 8.97 10.91
N GLN A 40 2.76 9.98 10.48
CA GLN A 40 2.66 11.31 11.07
C GLN A 40 1.27 11.91 10.89
N GLU A 41 0.67 11.77 9.71
CA GLU A 41 -0.69 12.23 9.43
C GLU A 41 -1.72 11.41 10.23
N TYR A 42 -1.58 10.08 10.25
CA TYR A 42 -2.43 9.22 11.07
C TYR A 42 -2.42 9.61 12.55
N PHE A 43 -1.26 9.85 13.15
CA PHE A 43 -1.18 10.28 14.55
C PHE A 43 -1.67 11.71 14.77
N GLN A 44 -1.63 12.58 13.76
CA GLN A 44 -2.26 13.90 13.83
C GLN A 44 -3.78 13.78 13.90
N LEU A 45 -4.39 12.89 13.10
CA LEU A 45 -5.83 12.59 13.16
C LEU A 45 -6.23 12.09 14.56
N ALA A 46 -5.46 11.16 15.13
CA ALA A 46 -5.71 10.66 16.47
C ALA A 46 -5.59 11.76 17.55
N ARG A 47 -4.57 12.61 17.45
CA ARG A 47 -4.37 13.73 18.40
C ARG A 47 -5.46 14.79 18.29
N ALA A 48 -6.04 15.00 17.11
CA ALA A 48 -7.19 15.90 16.94
C ALA A 48 -8.41 15.45 17.76
N LYS A 49 -8.48 14.16 18.12
CA LYS A 49 -9.52 13.57 18.99
C LYS A 49 -9.14 13.54 20.47
N GLY A 50 -8.00 14.12 20.83
CA GLY A 50 -7.48 14.10 22.21
C GLY A 50 -6.80 12.78 22.60
N ILE A 51 -6.56 11.88 21.65
CA ILE A 51 -5.83 10.62 21.88
C ILE A 51 -4.33 10.93 21.93
N ALA A 52 -3.62 10.34 22.88
CA ALA A 52 -2.18 10.48 23.11
C ALA A 52 -1.45 9.17 22.79
N PRO A 53 -1.38 8.75 21.50
CA PRO A 53 -0.74 7.50 21.13
C PRO A 53 0.77 7.56 21.34
N ALA A 54 1.39 6.39 21.53
CA ALA A 54 2.82 6.17 21.53
C ALA A 54 3.42 6.31 20.10
N ALA A 55 3.29 7.51 19.52
CA ALA A 55 3.59 7.77 18.13
C ALA A 55 5.06 7.50 17.76
N LYS A 56 6.00 7.94 18.61
CA LYS A 56 7.44 7.78 18.36
C LYS A 56 7.87 6.31 18.37
N THR A 57 7.42 5.54 19.35
CA THR A 57 7.77 4.11 19.47
C THR A 57 7.15 3.32 18.32
N THR A 58 5.89 3.61 17.97
CA THR A 58 5.20 2.99 16.85
C THR A 58 5.88 3.28 15.51
N LEU A 59 6.33 4.52 15.31
CA LEU A 59 7.04 4.94 14.10
C LEU A 59 8.40 4.25 13.98
N ILE A 60 9.19 4.21 15.05
CA ILE A 60 10.47 3.48 15.06
C ILE A 60 10.23 2.00 14.76
N ALA A 61 9.27 1.37 15.43
CA ALA A 61 8.92 -0.03 15.19
C ALA A 61 8.50 -0.30 13.75
N SER A 62 7.70 0.59 13.14
CA SER A 62 7.25 0.47 11.75
C SER A 62 8.42 0.57 10.77
N LEU A 63 9.36 1.51 10.98
CA LEU A 63 10.56 1.62 10.14
C LEU A 63 11.50 0.43 10.32
N THR A 64 11.70 -0.04 11.56
CA THR A 64 12.46 -1.27 11.84
C THR A 64 11.83 -2.47 11.14
N MET A 65 10.51 -2.58 11.13
CA MET A 65 9.79 -3.65 10.43
C MET A 65 10.05 -3.65 8.93
N LEU A 66 10.11 -2.48 8.28
CA LEU A 66 10.47 -2.37 6.86
C LEU A 66 11.91 -2.83 6.61
N VAL A 67 12.86 -2.44 7.46
CA VAL A 67 14.26 -2.90 7.37
C VAL A 67 14.36 -4.40 7.56
N VAL A 68 13.67 -4.95 8.56
CA VAL A 68 13.64 -6.40 8.81
C VAL A 68 13.01 -7.13 7.63
N ALA A 69 11.96 -6.59 7.00
CA ALA A 69 11.33 -7.17 5.81
C ALA A 69 12.28 -7.25 4.61
N THR A 70 13.24 -6.32 4.48
CA THR A 70 14.29 -6.38 3.45
C THR A 70 15.32 -7.47 3.75
N LEU A 71 15.63 -7.71 5.03
CA LEU A 71 16.63 -8.69 5.46
C LEU A 71 16.08 -10.11 5.47
N SER A 72 14.87 -10.31 6.00
CA SER A 72 14.16 -11.58 5.95
C SER A 72 12.66 -11.36 6.07
N SER A 73 11.90 -11.95 5.14
CA SER A 73 10.44 -11.86 5.18
C SER A 73 9.83 -12.55 6.41
N GLU A 74 10.45 -13.63 6.90
CA GLU A 74 9.95 -14.40 8.05
C GLU A 74 10.07 -13.63 9.38
N LEU A 75 11.22 -13.00 9.66
CA LEU A 75 11.39 -12.24 10.90
C LEU A 75 10.50 -11.01 10.95
N ALA A 76 10.10 -10.46 9.81
CA ALA A 76 9.25 -9.28 9.76
C ALA A 76 7.85 -9.54 10.36
N ASP A 77 7.35 -10.78 10.30
CA ASP A 77 6.11 -11.15 10.98
C ASP A 77 6.26 -11.22 12.49
N ALA A 78 7.43 -11.60 13.00
CA ALA A 78 7.73 -11.58 14.42
C ALA A 78 7.84 -10.15 15.00
N VAL A 79 8.17 -9.15 14.17
CA VAL A 79 8.25 -7.75 14.62
C VAL A 79 6.91 -7.24 15.12
N MET A 80 5.78 -7.65 14.52
CA MET A 80 4.45 -7.18 14.89
C MET A 80 4.07 -7.50 16.35
N PRO A 81 4.06 -8.77 16.80
CA PRO A 81 3.72 -9.10 18.19
C PRO A 81 4.76 -8.56 19.18
N VAL A 82 6.05 -8.56 18.83
CA VAL A 82 7.13 -8.04 19.70
C VAL A 82 6.97 -6.54 19.89
N ALA A 83 6.88 -5.77 18.81
CA ALA A 83 6.72 -4.32 18.89
C ALA A 83 5.38 -3.91 19.51
N GLY A 84 4.29 -4.63 19.20
CA GLY A 84 2.99 -4.41 19.83
C GLY A 84 3.05 -4.58 21.35
N THR A 85 3.71 -5.64 21.83
CA THR A 85 3.92 -5.87 23.27
C THR A 85 4.75 -4.75 23.89
N MET A 86 5.84 -4.34 23.22
CA MET A 86 6.69 -3.25 23.69
C MET A 86 5.96 -1.89 23.76
N ILE A 87 5.06 -1.62 22.81
CA ILE A 87 4.20 -0.44 22.81
C ILE A 87 3.26 -0.45 24.03
N CYS A 88 2.62 -1.60 24.29
CA CYS A 88 1.74 -1.76 25.47
C CYS A 88 2.51 -1.53 26.78
N PHE A 89 3.69 -2.11 26.92
CA PHE A 89 4.54 -1.90 28.11
C PHE A 89 5.02 -0.46 28.22
N TYR A 90 5.42 0.18 27.12
CA TYR A 90 5.83 1.57 27.13
C TYR A 90 4.71 2.51 27.61
N LEU A 91 3.47 2.24 27.21
CA LEU A 91 2.29 3.02 27.64
C LEU A 91 1.96 2.83 29.12
N LEU A 92 2.30 1.67 29.72
CA LEU A 92 2.14 1.42 31.16
C LEU A 92 2.98 2.39 32.01
N PHE A 93 4.17 2.75 31.53
CA PHE A 93 5.12 3.59 32.25
C PHE A 93 4.98 5.09 31.94
N GLN A 94 3.93 5.49 31.22
CA GLN A 94 3.68 6.91 30.95
C GLN A 94 3.16 7.64 32.19
N PRO A 95 3.52 8.93 32.39
CA PRO A 95 3.06 9.72 33.54
C PRO A 95 1.53 9.90 33.60
N LYS A 96 0.85 9.78 32.45
CA LYS A 96 -0.60 9.79 32.35
C LYS A 96 -1.07 8.35 32.10
N PHE A 97 -2.13 7.94 32.80
CA PHE A 97 -2.76 6.65 32.53
C PHE A 97 -3.18 6.57 31.07
N ALA A 98 -2.59 5.63 30.34
CA ALA A 98 -2.94 5.36 28.97
C ALA A 98 -4.38 4.84 28.91
N THR A 99 -5.15 5.39 27.99
CA THR A 99 -6.51 4.93 27.72
C THR A 99 -6.50 3.76 26.76
N ILE A 100 -7.61 3.02 26.69
CA ILE A 100 -7.80 1.97 25.68
C ILE A 100 -7.63 2.54 24.26
N ALA A 101 -8.08 3.79 24.04
CA ALA A 101 -7.91 4.47 22.76
C ALA A 101 -6.44 4.70 22.42
N ASP A 102 -5.59 5.09 23.38
CA ASP A 102 -4.16 5.31 23.15
C ASP A 102 -3.45 4.02 22.71
N ILE A 103 -3.76 2.90 23.40
CA ILE A 103 -3.22 1.57 23.06
C ILE A 103 -3.73 1.14 21.68
N ALA A 104 -5.04 1.19 21.46
CA ALA A 104 -5.66 0.76 20.20
C ALA A 104 -5.13 1.57 19.02
N THR A 105 -5.02 2.90 19.14
CA THR A 105 -4.49 3.77 18.08
C THR A 105 -3.01 3.48 17.81
N SER A 106 -2.20 3.21 18.83
CA SER A 106 -0.79 2.85 18.63
C SER A 106 -0.61 1.50 17.96
N VAL A 107 -1.33 0.46 18.41
CA VAL A 107 -1.27 -0.87 17.81
C VAL A 107 -1.84 -0.85 16.39
N LEU A 108 -2.95 -0.14 16.16
CA LEU A 108 -3.52 0.05 14.84
C LEU A 108 -2.55 0.83 13.94
N GLY A 109 -1.85 1.83 14.45
CA GLY A 109 -0.82 2.56 13.71
C GLY A 109 0.32 1.62 13.28
N LEU A 110 0.78 0.74 14.17
CA LEU A 110 1.79 -0.26 13.82
C LEU A 110 1.30 -1.23 12.74
N PHE A 111 0.07 -1.73 12.90
CA PHE A 111 -0.54 -2.65 11.94
C PHE A 111 -0.75 -1.98 10.57
N TYR A 112 -1.50 -0.88 10.56
CA TYR A 112 -1.94 -0.19 9.35
C TYR A 112 -0.81 0.56 8.65
N GLY A 113 0.05 1.25 9.40
CA GLY A 113 1.12 2.07 8.83
C GLY A 113 2.48 1.37 8.72
N GLY A 114 2.72 0.29 9.46
CA GLY A 114 3.99 -0.46 9.42
C GLY A 114 3.84 -1.84 8.79
N TYR A 115 3.00 -2.69 9.39
CA TYR A 115 2.87 -4.10 9.03
C TYR A 115 2.33 -4.33 7.63
N LEU A 116 1.18 -3.75 7.29
CA LEU A 116 0.62 -3.93 5.96
C LEU A 116 1.51 -3.34 4.86
N PRO A 117 2.09 -2.12 4.99
CA PRO A 117 3.03 -1.60 4.01
C PRO A 117 4.34 -2.40 3.90
N SER A 118 4.76 -3.11 4.95
CA SER A 118 5.96 -3.98 4.88
C SER A 118 5.84 -5.05 3.79
N TYR A 119 4.62 -5.48 3.46
CA TYR A 119 4.39 -6.45 2.39
C TYR A 119 4.73 -5.92 1.00
N TRP A 120 4.75 -4.60 0.76
CA TRP A 120 5.27 -4.06 -0.49
C TRP A 120 6.75 -4.36 -0.63
N VAL A 121 7.52 -4.21 0.45
CA VAL A 121 8.96 -4.50 0.47
C VAL A 121 9.19 -5.99 0.24
N ARG A 122 8.40 -6.85 0.90
CA ARG A 122 8.47 -8.32 0.73
C ARG A 122 8.06 -8.77 -0.66
N LEU A 123 7.00 -8.19 -1.22
CA LEU A 123 6.54 -8.47 -2.59
C LEU A 123 7.63 -8.11 -3.60
N ARG A 124 8.26 -6.94 -3.41
CA ARG A 124 9.33 -6.46 -4.28
C ARG A 124 10.63 -7.26 -4.16
N SER A 125 10.85 -7.92 -3.01
CA SER A 125 12.03 -8.76 -2.76
C SER A 125 11.85 -10.23 -3.16
N LEU A 126 10.65 -10.64 -3.63
CA LEU A 126 10.43 -12.00 -4.13
C LEU A 126 11.40 -12.35 -5.27
N GLU A 127 12.04 -13.52 -5.14
CA GLU A 127 13.07 -14.07 -6.04
C GLU A 127 14.32 -13.21 -6.26
N SER A 128 14.44 -12.03 -5.65
CA SER A 128 15.60 -11.16 -5.87
C SER A 128 16.68 -11.36 -4.81
N ASN A 129 17.85 -11.85 -5.23
CA ASN A 129 19.11 -11.52 -4.56
C ASN A 129 19.44 -10.06 -4.89
N ALA A 130 19.19 -9.15 -3.94
CA ALA A 130 19.68 -7.77 -3.85
C ALA A 130 19.78 -6.92 -5.16
N ALA A 131 18.88 -5.94 -5.28
CA ALA A 131 18.96 -4.75 -6.15
C ALA A 131 19.02 -5.00 -7.68
N SER A 132 17.98 -4.61 -8.40
CA SER A 132 17.91 -4.75 -9.86
C SER A 132 18.31 -3.46 -10.59
N LEU A 133 19.50 -2.87 -10.31
CA LEU A 133 20.20 -1.71 -10.98
C LEU A 133 20.54 -0.52 -10.05
N PRO A 134 21.51 0.40 -10.35
CA PRO A 134 22.81 0.27 -11.00
C PRO A 134 24.02 0.61 -10.08
N PHE A 135 23.82 0.94 -8.79
CA PHE A 135 24.96 1.32 -7.93
C PHE A 135 25.66 0.11 -7.28
N TRP A 136 24.96 -1.01 -7.06
CA TRP A 136 25.47 -2.20 -6.36
C TRP A 136 24.80 -3.53 -6.79
N GLY A 137 24.02 -3.54 -7.87
CA GLY A 137 23.23 -4.69 -8.32
C GLY A 137 23.51 -5.08 -9.77
N ASP A 138 23.16 -6.32 -10.14
CA ASP A 138 23.44 -6.85 -11.48
C ASP A 138 22.56 -6.17 -12.55
N TRP A 139 23.18 -5.75 -13.65
CA TRP A 139 22.45 -5.31 -14.84
C TRP A 139 21.71 -6.51 -15.43
N PRO A 140 20.42 -6.41 -15.84
CA PRO A 140 19.75 -7.51 -16.52
C PRO A 140 20.55 -7.85 -17.79
N GLN A 141 21.18 -9.03 -17.77
CA GLN A 141 22.14 -9.43 -18.80
C GLN A 141 21.46 -9.68 -20.16
N ASN A 142 20.14 -9.94 -20.16
CA ASN A 142 19.35 -10.27 -21.35
C ASN A 142 18.51 -9.09 -21.90
N GLY A 143 18.69 -7.88 -21.39
CA GLY A 143 17.97 -6.68 -21.88
C GLY A 143 16.69 -6.35 -21.10
N TRP A 144 15.85 -5.47 -21.66
CA TRP A 144 14.64 -4.93 -21.03
C TRP A 144 13.36 -5.62 -21.51
N ALA A 145 13.43 -6.88 -21.92
CA ALA A 145 12.24 -7.64 -22.26
C ALA A 145 11.40 -7.87 -21.00
N LEU A 146 10.08 -7.65 -21.10
CA LEU A 146 9.15 -7.82 -19.98
C LEU A 146 9.16 -9.24 -19.37
N GLU A 147 9.55 -10.23 -20.16
CA GLU A 147 9.62 -11.65 -19.78
C GLU A 147 10.85 -11.99 -18.92
N ASP A 148 11.90 -11.17 -18.99
CA ASP A 148 13.16 -11.36 -18.24
C ASP A 148 13.22 -10.52 -16.94
N LEU A 149 12.15 -9.78 -16.63
CA LEU A 149 12.10 -8.95 -15.42
C LEU A 149 11.90 -9.82 -14.16
N PRO A 150 12.56 -9.49 -13.03
CA PRO A 150 12.37 -10.22 -11.77
C PRO A 150 10.91 -10.32 -11.35
N LEU A 151 10.48 -11.48 -10.83
CA LEU A 151 9.09 -11.71 -10.42
C LEU A 151 8.56 -10.63 -9.47
N GLY A 152 9.33 -10.29 -8.42
CA GLY A 152 8.95 -9.24 -7.48
C GLY A 152 8.76 -7.86 -8.11
N LEU A 153 9.55 -7.53 -9.15
CA LEU A 153 9.39 -6.28 -9.90
C LEU A 153 8.09 -6.30 -10.72
N THR A 154 7.89 -7.36 -11.50
CA THR A 154 6.72 -7.51 -12.38
C THR A 154 5.42 -7.55 -11.59
N LEU A 155 5.37 -8.29 -10.48
CA LEU A 155 4.23 -8.32 -9.56
C LEU A 155 3.92 -6.94 -8.96
N THR A 156 4.96 -6.22 -8.54
CA THR A 156 4.79 -4.87 -8.01
C THR A 156 4.18 -3.96 -9.08
N LEU A 157 4.73 -3.95 -10.30
CA LEU A 157 4.21 -3.15 -11.42
C LEU A 157 2.77 -3.52 -11.78
N VAL A 158 2.44 -4.81 -11.90
CA VAL A 158 1.08 -5.28 -12.17
C VAL A 158 0.13 -4.84 -11.06
N THR A 159 0.53 -4.93 -9.80
CA THR A 159 -0.32 -4.52 -8.66
C THR A 159 -0.60 -3.02 -8.69
N PHE A 160 0.44 -2.18 -8.87
CA PHE A 160 0.27 -0.73 -9.03
C PHE A 160 -0.63 -0.39 -10.24
N ALA A 161 -0.43 -1.07 -11.37
CA ALA A 161 -1.26 -0.88 -12.56
C ALA A 161 -2.72 -1.27 -12.31
N CYS A 162 -2.99 -2.35 -11.55
CA CYS A 162 -4.34 -2.76 -11.15
C CYS A 162 -5.01 -1.72 -10.24
N ILE A 163 -4.28 -1.10 -9.31
CA ILE A 163 -4.78 -0.03 -8.44
C ILE A 163 -5.08 1.22 -9.28
N TRP A 164 -4.15 1.64 -10.15
CA TRP A 164 -4.36 2.80 -11.02
C TRP A 164 -5.52 2.60 -11.98
N ALA A 165 -5.67 1.40 -12.56
CA ALA A 165 -6.81 1.07 -13.41
C ALA A 165 -8.12 1.12 -12.62
N ALA A 166 -8.13 0.68 -11.36
CA ALA A 166 -9.29 0.78 -10.49
C ALA A 166 -9.67 2.25 -10.21
N ASP A 167 -8.70 3.08 -9.86
CA ASP A 167 -8.95 4.50 -9.56
C ASP A 167 -9.39 5.29 -10.80
N ILE A 168 -8.71 5.08 -11.94
CA ILE A 168 -9.05 5.74 -13.21
C ILE A 168 -10.44 5.28 -13.66
N GLY A 169 -10.71 3.97 -13.62
CA GLY A 169 -12.00 3.40 -13.98
C GLY A 169 -13.13 3.95 -13.10
N ALA A 170 -12.94 3.95 -11.78
CA ALA A 170 -13.91 4.46 -10.85
C ALA A 170 -14.16 5.96 -11.01
N TYR A 171 -13.12 6.75 -11.24
CA TYR A 171 -13.25 8.19 -11.46
C TYR A 171 -13.94 8.52 -12.79
N VAL A 172 -13.48 7.95 -13.91
CA VAL A 172 -14.00 8.26 -15.24
C VAL A 172 -15.44 7.80 -15.38
N PHE A 173 -15.71 6.52 -15.12
CA PHE A 173 -17.04 5.97 -15.30
C PHE A 173 -17.99 6.36 -14.16
N GLY A 174 -17.48 6.60 -12.95
CA GLY A 174 -18.27 7.18 -11.87
C GLY A 174 -18.74 8.60 -12.19
N LYS A 175 -17.94 9.40 -12.90
CA LYS A 175 -18.35 10.74 -13.35
C LYS A 175 -19.33 10.72 -14.52
N LEU A 176 -19.17 9.78 -15.44
CA LEU A 176 -20.00 9.69 -16.66
C LEU A 176 -21.36 9.01 -16.40
N TYR A 177 -21.37 7.94 -15.60
CA TYR A 177 -22.53 7.05 -15.43
C TYR A 177 -23.00 6.93 -13.98
N GLY A 178 -22.28 7.52 -13.02
CA GLY A 178 -22.59 7.39 -11.60
C GLY A 178 -23.92 8.03 -11.22
N LYS A 179 -24.79 7.21 -10.62
CA LYS A 179 -26.12 7.63 -10.14
C LYS A 179 -26.31 7.28 -8.67
N THR A 180 -25.77 6.15 -8.25
CA THR A 180 -25.97 5.59 -6.92
C THR A 180 -24.76 5.88 -6.05
N ARG A 181 -24.93 6.57 -4.91
CA ARG A 181 -23.83 6.83 -3.97
C ARG A 181 -23.37 5.52 -3.34
N LEU A 182 -22.05 5.35 -3.22
CA LEU A 182 -21.46 4.14 -2.63
C LEU A 182 -21.53 4.15 -1.10
N SER A 183 -21.27 5.30 -0.47
CA SER A 183 -21.18 5.44 0.98
C SER A 183 -21.37 6.90 1.40
N ASP A 184 -21.95 7.10 2.59
CA ASP A 184 -22.03 8.43 3.21
C ASP A 184 -20.66 8.98 3.63
N LEU A 185 -19.66 8.11 3.82
CA LEU A 185 -18.29 8.50 4.15
C LEU A 185 -17.60 9.22 2.98
N SER A 186 -17.95 8.83 1.74
CA SER A 186 -17.39 9.37 0.51
C SER A 186 -18.50 9.66 -0.52
N PRO A 187 -19.22 10.79 -0.36
CA PRO A 187 -20.43 11.09 -1.15
C PRO A 187 -20.18 11.30 -2.65
N LYS A 188 -18.91 11.41 -3.07
CA LYS A 188 -18.50 11.53 -4.47
C LYS A 188 -18.29 10.17 -5.16
N LYS A 189 -18.17 9.08 -4.40
CA LYS A 189 -18.00 7.74 -4.95
C LYS A 189 -19.35 7.14 -5.28
N THR A 190 -19.43 6.46 -6.42
CA THR A 190 -20.65 5.83 -6.91
C THR A 190 -20.47 4.32 -7.03
N VAL A 191 -21.56 3.58 -6.89
CA VAL A 191 -21.57 2.11 -7.06
C VAL A 191 -21.17 1.75 -8.48
N GLU A 192 -21.68 2.49 -9.47
CA GLU A 192 -21.33 2.26 -10.87
C GLU A 192 -19.83 2.49 -11.10
N GLY A 193 -19.27 3.57 -10.54
CA GLY A 193 -17.83 3.82 -10.56
C GLY A 193 -17.04 2.67 -9.94
N ALA A 194 -17.42 2.20 -8.75
CA ALA A 194 -16.75 1.08 -8.10
C ALA A 194 -16.74 -0.19 -8.98
N VAL A 195 -17.86 -0.53 -9.63
CA VAL A 195 -17.94 -1.69 -10.54
C VAL A 195 -17.00 -1.54 -11.74
N PHE A 196 -16.97 -0.36 -12.38
CA PHE A 196 -16.07 -0.10 -13.50
C PHE A 196 -14.59 -0.08 -13.08
N GLY A 197 -14.28 0.45 -11.89
CA GLY A 197 -12.94 0.40 -11.33
C GLY A 197 -12.47 -1.03 -11.10
N ILE A 198 -13.25 -1.84 -10.40
CA ILE A 198 -12.94 -3.26 -10.16
C ILE A 198 -12.78 -4.01 -11.50
N THR A 199 -13.64 -3.74 -12.48
CA THR A 199 -13.53 -4.33 -13.82
C THR A 199 -12.21 -3.95 -14.49
N GLY A 200 -11.79 -2.69 -14.41
CA GLY A 200 -10.49 -2.24 -14.91
C GLY A 200 -9.32 -2.97 -14.24
N SER A 201 -9.39 -3.15 -12.92
CA SER A 201 -8.42 -3.94 -12.15
C SER A 201 -8.34 -5.40 -12.64
N VAL A 202 -9.49 -6.04 -12.87
CA VAL A 202 -9.60 -7.40 -13.41
C VAL A 202 -8.95 -7.53 -14.79
N LEU A 203 -9.21 -6.58 -15.69
CA LEU A 203 -8.62 -6.64 -17.04
C LEU A 203 -7.08 -6.54 -17.00
N VAL A 204 -6.54 -5.66 -16.15
CA VAL A 204 -5.08 -5.54 -15.97
C VAL A 204 -4.51 -6.79 -15.31
N ALA A 205 -5.19 -7.35 -14.30
CA ALA A 205 -4.73 -8.56 -13.61
C ALA A 205 -4.75 -9.80 -14.51
N ILE A 206 -5.72 -9.93 -15.43
CA ILE A 206 -5.72 -11.01 -16.44
C ILE A 206 -4.50 -10.88 -17.37
N ALA A 207 -4.20 -9.66 -17.83
CA ALA A 207 -3.01 -9.41 -18.64
C ALA A 207 -1.72 -9.72 -17.86
N GLY A 208 -1.64 -9.31 -16.59
CA GLY A 208 -0.54 -9.62 -15.69
C GLY A 208 -0.37 -11.11 -15.43
N ALA A 209 -1.46 -11.83 -15.16
CA ALA A 209 -1.46 -13.29 -14.96
C ALA A 209 -1.01 -14.03 -16.22
N ARG A 210 -1.35 -13.52 -17.42
CA ARG A 210 -0.87 -14.08 -18.68
C ARG A 210 0.62 -13.85 -18.89
N LEU A 211 1.13 -12.67 -18.51
CA LEU A 211 2.54 -12.30 -18.59
C LEU A 211 3.40 -13.11 -17.61
N LEU A 212 2.89 -13.33 -16.40
CA LEU A 212 3.56 -14.12 -15.35
C LEU A 212 3.31 -15.63 -15.47
N GLU A 213 2.64 -16.08 -16.53
CA GLU A 213 2.37 -17.50 -16.79
C GLU A 213 1.64 -18.21 -15.63
N PHE A 214 0.72 -17.52 -14.95
CA PHE A 214 -0.04 -18.12 -13.87
C PHE A 214 -0.90 -19.30 -14.37
N PRO A 215 -1.04 -20.37 -13.57
CA PRO A 215 -1.92 -21.47 -13.90
C PRO A 215 -3.36 -20.96 -14.05
N ALA A 216 -4.07 -21.45 -15.07
CA ALA A 216 -5.40 -21.00 -15.40
C ALA A 216 -5.52 -19.46 -15.39
N PHE A 217 -4.62 -18.76 -16.09
CA PHE A 217 -4.41 -17.30 -16.02
C PHE A 217 -5.69 -16.45 -16.08
N TRP A 218 -6.73 -16.90 -16.79
CA TRP A 218 -8.04 -16.24 -16.80
C TRP A 218 -8.68 -16.23 -15.40
N LEU A 219 -8.72 -17.38 -14.73
CA LEU A 219 -9.35 -17.53 -13.42
C LEU A 219 -8.49 -16.89 -12.32
N THR A 220 -7.17 -17.14 -12.33
CA THR A 220 -6.25 -16.54 -11.36
C THR A 220 -6.13 -15.03 -11.56
N GLY A 221 -6.16 -14.54 -12.79
CA GLY A 221 -6.21 -13.11 -13.11
C GLY A 221 -7.51 -12.44 -12.65
N ILE A 222 -8.68 -13.06 -12.86
CA ILE A 222 -9.96 -12.57 -12.32
C ILE A 222 -9.91 -12.51 -10.80
N ALA A 223 -9.47 -13.58 -10.14
CA ALA A 223 -9.37 -13.63 -8.69
C ALA A 223 -8.44 -12.55 -8.14
N LEU A 224 -7.25 -12.39 -8.74
CA LEU A 224 -6.28 -11.36 -8.34
C LEU A 224 -6.83 -9.95 -8.53
N GLY A 225 -7.43 -9.65 -9.68
CA GLY A 225 -7.96 -8.32 -9.97
C GLY A 225 -9.18 -7.95 -9.13
N LEU A 226 -10.05 -8.91 -8.82
CA LEU A 226 -11.14 -8.70 -7.85
C LEU A 226 -10.58 -8.40 -6.46
N LEU A 227 -9.58 -9.17 -6.02
CA LEU A 227 -8.92 -8.99 -4.74
C LEU A 227 -8.24 -7.61 -4.64
N ILE A 228 -7.49 -7.20 -5.67
CA ILE A 228 -6.84 -5.88 -5.69
C ILE A 228 -7.87 -4.75 -5.76
N GLY A 229 -8.84 -4.82 -6.68
CA GLY A 229 -9.83 -3.77 -6.88
C GLY A 229 -10.74 -3.55 -5.67
N VAL A 230 -11.13 -4.62 -4.97
CA VAL A 230 -11.91 -4.51 -3.73
C VAL A 230 -11.03 -3.96 -2.61
N ALA A 231 -9.81 -4.47 -2.44
CA ALA A 231 -8.91 -4.02 -1.39
C ALA A 231 -8.51 -2.55 -1.53
N SER A 232 -8.29 -2.07 -2.76
CA SER A 232 -7.99 -0.65 -3.01
C SER A 232 -9.17 0.24 -2.63
N LEU A 233 -10.39 -0.16 -3.01
CA LEU A 233 -11.62 0.55 -2.64
C LEU A 233 -11.84 0.58 -1.12
N MET A 234 -11.60 -0.54 -0.43
CA MET A 234 -11.71 -0.63 1.03
C MET A 234 -10.67 0.24 1.74
N GLY A 235 -9.46 0.34 1.20
CA GLY A 235 -8.41 1.23 1.72
C GLY A 235 -8.83 2.69 1.74
N ASP A 236 -9.29 3.21 0.60
CA ASP A 236 -9.75 4.60 0.49
C ASP A 236 -11.01 4.86 1.37
N LEU A 237 -11.92 3.89 1.49
CA LEU A 237 -13.06 4.02 2.43
C LEU A 237 -12.62 4.02 3.90
N THR A 238 -11.60 3.24 4.26
CA THR A 238 -11.05 3.19 5.62
C THR A 238 -10.41 4.52 5.98
N GLU A 239 -9.65 5.11 5.05
CA GLU A 239 -9.00 6.40 5.24
C GLU A 239 -10.02 7.55 5.28
N SER A 240 -11.03 7.49 4.40
CA SER A 240 -12.20 8.38 4.47
C SER A 240 -12.92 8.28 5.83
N MET A 241 -13.11 7.08 6.38
CA MET A 241 -13.71 6.88 7.69
C MET A 241 -12.89 7.57 8.80
N MET A 242 -11.57 7.38 8.82
CA MET A 242 -10.67 8.00 9.80
C MET A 242 -10.74 9.54 9.75
N LYS A 243 -10.77 10.13 8.54
CA LYS A 243 -10.88 11.58 8.36
C LYS A 243 -12.20 12.13 8.89
N ARG A 244 -13.32 11.45 8.59
CA ARG A 244 -14.65 11.85 9.07
C ARG A 244 -14.76 11.74 10.59
N ASP A 245 -14.21 10.69 11.19
CA ASP A 245 -14.20 10.57 12.65
C ASP A 245 -13.35 11.67 13.31
N ALA A 246 -12.21 12.04 12.72
CA ALA A 246 -11.36 13.14 13.17
C ALA A 246 -11.92 14.55 12.89
N GLY A 247 -13.07 14.65 12.20
CA GLY A 247 -13.70 15.94 11.86
C GLY A 247 -12.93 16.76 10.81
N VAL A 248 -11.97 16.15 10.11
CA VAL A 248 -11.18 16.79 9.05
C VAL A 248 -11.54 16.24 7.67
N LYS A 249 -11.17 16.97 6.62
CA LYS A 249 -11.43 16.55 5.24
C LYS A 249 -10.22 15.87 4.58
N ASP A 250 -9.02 16.37 4.85
CA ASP A 250 -7.76 15.91 4.28
C ASP A 250 -6.86 15.46 5.45
N SER A 251 -6.05 14.41 5.27
CA SER A 251 -5.21 13.83 6.34
C SER A 251 -4.03 14.73 6.74
N GLY A 252 -3.62 15.61 5.82
CA GLY A 252 -2.52 16.55 5.98
C GLY A 252 -2.49 17.61 4.89
N GLN A 253 -1.51 18.51 4.97
CA GLN A 253 -1.27 19.57 3.98
C GLN A 253 0.12 19.48 3.34
N LEU A 254 0.79 18.33 3.50
CA LEU A 254 2.20 18.19 3.16
C LEU A 254 2.47 18.39 1.67
N ILE A 255 1.54 17.99 0.79
CA ILE A 255 1.66 18.21 -0.64
C ILE A 255 0.74 19.38 -1.05
N PRO A 256 1.31 20.55 -1.43
CA PRO A 256 0.53 21.71 -1.82
C PRO A 256 -0.50 21.38 -2.91
N GLY A 257 -1.78 21.48 -2.56
CA GLY A 257 -2.90 21.23 -3.48
C GLY A 257 -3.23 19.76 -3.77
N HIS A 258 -2.63 18.80 -3.05
CA HIS A 258 -2.83 17.34 -3.21
C HIS A 258 -3.23 16.60 -1.94
N GLY A 259 -3.25 17.26 -0.78
CA GLY A 259 -3.58 16.64 0.51
C GLY A 259 -2.35 16.04 1.18
N GLY A 260 -2.58 15.07 2.05
CA GLY A 260 -1.54 14.32 2.73
C GLY A 260 -0.97 13.15 1.91
N ILE A 261 0.10 12.55 2.42
CA ILE A 261 0.64 11.30 1.89
C ILE A 261 -0.33 10.15 2.16
N LEU A 262 -1.02 10.16 3.30
CA LEU A 262 -1.98 9.13 3.67
C LEU A 262 -3.17 9.09 2.70
N ASP A 263 -3.64 10.26 2.25
CA ASP A 263 -4.66 10.43 1.18
C ASP A 263 -4.24 9.82 -0.18
N ARG A 264 -2.95 9.51 -0.36
CA ARG A 264 -2.40 8.99 -1.63
C ARG A 264 -2.01 7.54 -1.55
N THR A 265 -1.83 7.02 -0.34
CA THR A 265 -1.35 5.65 -0.10
C THR A 265 -2.42 4.74 0.46
N ASP A 266 -3.60 5.28 0.80
CA ASP A 266 -4.78 4.59 1.34
C ASP A 266 -5.13 3.28 0.61
N SER A 267 -5.16 3.34 -0.71
CA SER A 267 -5.55 2.26 -1.62
C SER A 267 -4.49 1.14 -1.69
N TYR A 268 -3.26 1.43 -1.26
CA TYR A 268 -2.12 0.52 -1.37
C TYR A 268 -1.89 -0.28 -0.08
N VAL A 269 -2.42 0.18 1.06
CA VAL A 269 -2.13 -0.40 2.37
C VAL A 269 -2.65 -1.84 2.44
N PHE A 270 -3.90 -2.09 2.06
CA PHE A 270 -4.49 -3.42 2.14
C PHE A 270 -4.17 -4.33 0.96
N THR A 271 -3.80 -3.78 -0.21
CA THR A 271 -3.54 -4.58 -1.41
C THR A 271 -2.28 -5.42 -1.30
N ALA A 272 -1.19 -4.87 -0.77
CA ALA A 272 0.11 -5.58 -0.70
C ALA A 272 0.06 -6.93 0.02
N PRO A 273 -0.45 -7.04 1.27
CA PRO A 273 -0.51 -8.31 1.95
C PRO A 273 -1.37 -9.33 1.19
N LEU A 274 -2.49 -8.90 0.61
CA LEU A 274 -3.37 -9.81 -0.11
C LEU A 274 -2.71 -10.36 -1.38
N VAL A 275 -2.02 -9.52 -2.15
CA VAL A 275 -1.25 -9.96 -3.32
C VAL A 275 -0.09 -10.85 -2.91
N TYR A 276 0.64 -10.49 -1.86
CA TYR A 276 1.76 -11.30 -1.37
C TYR A 276 1.32 -12.73 -1.04
N HIS A 277 0.25 -12.90 -0.25
CA HIS A 277 -0.24 -14.24 0.11
C HIS A 277 -0.94 -14.94 -1.06
N PHE A 278 -1.58 -14.21 -1.98
CA PHE A 278 -2.09 -14.79 -3.21
C PHE A 278 -0.96 -15.48 -3.99
N VAL A 279 0.19 -14.82 -4.10
CA VAL A 279 1.33 -15.35 -4.84
C VAL A 279 2.10 -16.41 -4.05
N THR A 280 2.32 -16.23 -2.74
CA THR A 280 3.18 -17.15 -1.95
C THR A 280 2.44 -18.35 -1.37
N LEU A 281 1.12 -18.29 -1.21
CA LEU A 281 0.32 -19.39 -0.66
C LEU A 281 -0.62 -20.00 -1.71
N LEU A 282 -1.42 -19.17 -2.39
CA LEU A 282 -2.48 -19.69 -3.27
C LEU A 282 -1.93 -20.23 -4.59
N LEU A 283 -1.05 -19.49 -5.28
CA LEU A 283 -0.50 -19.93 -6.57
C LEU A 283 0.31 -21.25 -6.47
N PRO A 284 1.16 -21.49 -5.45
CA PRO A 284 1.85 -22.77 -5.29
C PRO A 284 0.90 -23.95 -5.13
N MET A 285 -0.26 -23.77 -4.46
CA MET A 285 -1.29 -24.81 -4.37
C MET A 285 -1.90 -25.17 -5.73
N LEU A 286 -1.81 -24.27 -6.70
CA LEU A 286 -2.25 -24.48 -8.09
C LEU A 286 -1.13 -24.97 -9.01
N GLY A 287 0.05 -25.29 -8.47
CA GLY A 287 1.20 -25.80 -9.22
C GLY A 287 2.06 -24.73 -9.88
N TYR A 288 1.98 -23.47 -9.44
CA TYR A 288 2.90 -22.42 -9.87
C TYR A 288 4.24 -22.55 -9.13
N THR A 289 5.35 -22.58 -9.86
CA THR A 289 6.68 -22.91 -9.32
C THR A 289 7.76 -21.87 -9.65
N ARG A 290 7.37 -20.66 -10.07
CA ARG A 290 8.26 -19.50 -10.02
C ARG A 290 8.11 -18.89 -8.63
#